data_AF-A0A1N7MAD3-F1
#
_entry.id   AF-A0A1N7MAD3-F1
#
_cell.length_a   1.000
_cell.length_b   1.000
_cell.length_c   1.000
_cell.angle_alpha   90.00
_cell.angle_beta   90.00
_cell.angle_gamma   90.00
#
_symmetry.space_group_name_H-M   'P 1'
#
loop_
_entity.id
_entity.type
_entity.pdbx_description
1 polymer ?
#
loop_
_entity_poly.entity_id
_entity_poly.type
_entity_poly.pdbx_seq_one_letter_code
_entity_poly.pdbx_strand_id
1 'polypeptide(L)'
;MTEPWWPEAPEAAAARFAWITLGVSILGFILCWIPFLGIFFGHVFGVVSLVLAIIALLRPLTPPVARLAAVLSLLVALITIALKAIPVVNLL
;
A
#
# COMPACT_ATOMS: atom_id res chain seq x y z
N MET A 1 9.52 -4.08 29.16
CA MET A 1 9.14 -2.65 29.22
C MET A 1 10.15 -1.92 28.35
N THR A 2 9.74 -1.45 27.17
CA THR A 2 10.60 -0.66 26.28
C THR A 2 10.62 0.78 26.77
N GLU A 3 11.79 1.30 27.11
CA GLU A 3 11.94 2.68 27.58
C GLU A 3 11.61 3.68 26.46
N PRO A 4 10.93 4.81 26.76
CA PRO A 4 10.34 5.72 25.77
C PRO A 4 11.32 6.51 24.92
N TRP A 5 12.64 6.35 25.12
CA TRP A 5 13.70 7.08 24.44
C TRP A 5 14.67 6.19 23.64
N TRP A 6 14.52 4.87 23.68
CA TRP A 6 15.35 3.96 22.89
C TRP A 6 14.85 3.91 21.43
N PRO A 7 15.72 4.08 20.42
CA PRO A 7 15.29 4.07 19.02
C PRO A 7 14.62 2.74 18.68
N GLU A 8 13.50 2.80 17.95
CA GLU A 8 12.78 1.61 17.48
C GLU A 8 13.76 0.66 16.78
N ALA A 9 13.71 -0.62 17.14
CA ALA A 9 14.51 -1.63 16.45
C ALA A 9 14.23 -1.53 14.94
N PRO A 10 15.25 -1.62 14.07
CA PRO A 10 15.10 -1.34 12.64
C PRO A 10 14.09 -2.29 11.96
N GLU A 11 13.90 -3.49 12.51
CA GLU A 11 12.86 -4.45 12.11
C GLU A 11 11.44 -3.94 12.40
N ALA A 12 11.22 -3.31 13.55
CA ALA A 12 9.93 -2.74 13.93
C ALA A 12 9.57 -1.55 13.03
N ALA A 13 10.57 -0.71 12.69
CA ALA A 13 10.39 0.39 11.75
C ALA A 13 10.08 -0.11 10.32
N ALA A 14 10.76 -1.16 9.85
CA ALA A 14 10.48 -1.79 8.56
C ALA A 14 9.09 -2.45 8.54
N ALA A 15 8.68 -3.09 9.64
CA ALA A 15 7.35 -3.66 9.78
C ALA A 15 6.25 -2.59 9.74
N ARG A 16 6.37 -1.51 10.52
CA ARG A 16 5.44 -0.38 10.48
C ARG A 16 5.32 0.21 9.09
N PHE A 17 6.44 0.37 8.37
CA PHE A 17 6.42 0.88 7.01
C PHE A 17 5.59 -0.02 6.06
N ALA A 18 5.74 -1.34 6.15
CA ALA A 18 4.95 -2.27 5.34
C ALA A 18 3.44 -2.21 5.68
N TRP A 19 3.09 -2.12 6.96
CA TRP A 19 1.70 -1.98 7.40
C TRP A 19 1.07 -0.65 6.97
N ILE A 20 1.81 0.45 7.07
CA ILE A 20 1.36 1.76 6.58
C ILE A 20 1.12 1.69 5.08
N THR A 21 2.04 1.07 4.33
CA THR A 21 1.90 0.88 2.89
C THR A 21 0.62 0.12 2.55
N LEU A 22 0.31 -0.95 3.28
CA LEU A 22 -0.95 -1.69 3.11
C LEU A 22 -2.17 -0.80 3.40
N GLY A 23 -2.13 0.00 4.46
CA GLY A 23 -3.18 0.95 4.78
C GLY A 23 -3.40 1.98 3.66
N VAL A 24 -2.33 2.49 3.07
CA VAL A 24 -2.40 3.42 1.92
C VAL A 24 -3.00 2.73 0.69
N SER A 25 -2.59 1.49 0.39
CA SER A 25 -3.19 0.71 -0.72
C SER A 25 -4.68 0.51 -0.53
N ILE A 26 -5.12 0.14 0.68
CA ILE A 26 -6.54 -0.08 1.00
C ILE A 26 -7.32 1.24 0.90
N LEU A 27 -6.79 2.33 1.44
CA LEU A 27 -7.42 3.64 1.34
C LEU A 27 -7.56 4.08 -0.13
N GLY A 28 -6.49 3.93 -0.92
CA GLY A 28 -6.50 4.20 -2.34
C GLY A 28 -7.54 3.37 -3.10
N PHE A 29 -7.63 2.08 -2.77
CA PHE A 29 -8.64 1.18 -3.33
C PHE A 29 -10.06 1.63 -2.98
N ILE A 30 -10.32 2.00 -1.73
CA ILE A 30 -11.65 2.50 -1.32
C ILE A 30 -12.00 3.80 -2.06
N LEU A 31 -11.07 4.76 -2.10
CA LEU A 31 -11.28 6.05 -2.77
C LEU A 31 -11.45 5.91 -4.29
N CYS A 32 -10.92 4.84 -4.90
CA CYS A 32 -11.11 4.58 -6.33
C CYS A 32 -12.58 4.29 -6.68
N TRP A 33 -13.42 3.86 -5.74
CA TRP A 33 -14.84 3.59 -5.99
C TRP A 33 -15.71 4.85 -6.07
N ILE A 34 -15.15 6.04 -5.83
CA ILE A 34 -15.90 7.29 -5.95
C ILE A 34 -16.15 7.56 -7.46
N PRO A 35 -17.40 7.69 -7.92
CA PRO A 35 -17.69 7.99 -9.32
C PRO A 35 -17.03 9.31 -9.76
N PHE A 36 -16.56 9.39 -11.01
CA PHE A 36 -15.82 10.51 -11.62
C PHE A 36 -14.45 10.85 -11.01
N LEU A 37 -14.31 10.89 -9.68
CA LEU A 37 -13.04 11.17 -8.99
C LEU A 37 -12.15 9.93 -8.83
N GLY A 38 -12.74 8.75 -8.89
CA GLY A 38 -12.08 7.47 -8.64
C GLY A 38 -11.02 7.08 -9.68
N ILE A 39 -11.06 7.67 -10.88
CA ILE A 39 -10.01 7.49 -11.89
C ILE A 39 -8.71 8.15 -11.44
N PHE A 40 -8.80 9.41 -11.00
CA PHE A 40 -7.66 10.18 -10.53
C PHE A 40 -7.08 9.55 -9.25
N PHE A 41 -7.94 9.29 -8.27
CA PHE A 41 -7.51 8.65 -7.02
C PHE A 41 -6.97 7.25 -7.24
N GLY A 42 -7.63 6.42 -8.05
CA GLY A 42 -7.19 5.05 -8.34
C GLY A 42 -5.83 4.97 -9.04
N HIS A 43 -5.55 5.86 -10.01
CA HIS A 43 -4.24 5.90 -10.65
C HIS A 43 -3.16 6.45 -9.72
N VAL A 44 -3.41 7.60 -9.07
CA VAL A 44 -2.42 8.26 -8.21
C VAL A 44 -2.10 7.37 -7.01
N PHE A 45 -3.10 6.91 -6.26
CA PHE A 45 -2.87 6.04 -5.12
C PHE A 45 -2.40 4.65 -5.55
N GLY A 46 -2.86 4.12 -6.69
CA GLY A 46 -2.38 2.85 -7.23
C GLY A 46 -0.87 2.89 -7.48
N VAL A 47 -0.37 3.91 -8.19
CA VAL A 47 1.05 4.06 -8.49
C VAL A 47 1.87 4.33 -7.23
N VAL A 48 1.43 5.23 -6.35
CA VAL A 48 2.13 5.52 -5.09
C VAL A 48 2.23 4.27 -4.23
N SER A 49 1.13 3.53 -4.09
CA SER A 49 1.09 2.29 -3.31
C SER A 49 1.98 1.20 -3.90
N LEU A 50 2.03 1.08 -5.23
CA LEU A 50 2.93 0.15 -5.92
C LEU A 50 4.39 0.45 -5.59
N VAL A 51 4.81 1.72 -5.68
CA VAL A 51 6.18 2.14 -5.37
C VAL A 51 6.52 1.88 -3.91
N LEU A 52 5.63 2.24 -2.98
CA LEU A 52 5.82 2.00 -1.55
C LEU A 52 5.90 0.49 -1.23
N ALA A 53 5.08 -0.33 -1.89
CA ALA A 53 5.09 -1.79 -1.71
C ALA A 53 6.41 -2.41 -2.17
N ILE A 54 6.93 -1.98 -3.31
CA ILE A 54 8.24 -2.41 -3.82
C ILE A 54 9.35 -2.01 -2.83
N ILE A 55 9.33 -0.78 -2.33
CA ILE A 55 10.31 -0.32 -1.32
C ILE A 55 10.21 -1.15 -0.04
N ALA A 56 9.00 -1.48 0.41
CA ALA A 56 8.79 -2.31 1.61
C ALA A 56 9.31 -3.74 1.43
N LEU A 57 9.19 -4.31 0.22
CA LEU A 57 9.70 -5.65 -0.12
C LEU A 57 11.22 -5.68 -0.24
N LEU A 58 11.84 -4.63 -0.78
CA LEU A 58 13.29 -4.53 -0.95
C LEU A 58 14.04 -4.25 0.36
N ARG A 59 13.34 -3.88 1.44
CA ARG A 59 13.97 -3.69 2.75
C ARG A 59 14.44 -5.04 3.33
N PRO A 60 15.74 -5.17 3.68
CA PRO A 60 16.32 -6.44 4.13
C PRO A 60 15.82 -6.87 5.52
N LEU A 61 15.51 -5.91 6.38
CA LEU A 61 15.11 -6.14 7.78
C LEU A 61 13.59 -6.27 7.96
N THR A 62 12.82 -6.41 6.87
CA THR A 62 11.36 -6.57 6.95
C THR A 62 11.04 -7.99 7.42
N PRO A 63 10.39 -8.18 8.58
CA PRO A 63 10.06 -9.51 9.08
C PRO A 63 9.04 -10.22 8.17
N PRO A 64 8.95 -11.57 8.20
CA PRO A 64 8.12 -12.34 7.27
C PRO A 64 6.64 -11.92 7.25
N VAL A 65 6.07 -11.64 8.44
CA VAL A 65 4.68 -11.19 8.58
C VAL A 65 4.45 -9.82 7.92
N ALA A 66 5.42 -8.91 8.05
CA ALA A 66 5.34 -7.59 7.42
C ALA A 66 5.61 -7.67 5.90
N ARG A 67 6.41 -8.63 5.43
CA ARG A 67 6.55 -8.90 3.99
C ARG A 67 5.22 -9.32 3.38
N LEU A 68 4.41 -10.13 4.07
CA LEU A 68 3.05 -10.46 3.62
C LEU A 68 2.20 -9.19 3.42
N ALA A 69 2.25 -8.24 4.37
CA ALA A 69 1.55 -6.97 4.23
C ALA A 69 2.03 -6.18 3.00
N ALA A 70 3.34 -6.18 2.71
CA ALA A 70 3.90 -5.55 1.52
C ALA A 70 3.52 -6.27 0.20
N VAL A 71 3.37 -7.59 0.21
CA VAL A 71 2.86 -8.34 -0.95
C VAL A 71 1.37 -8.03 -1.17
N LEU A 72 0.57 -8.02 -0.10
CA LEU A 72 -0.85 -7.68 -0.18
C LEU A 72 -1.04 -6.25 -0.67
N SER A 73 -0.22 -5.31 -0.20
CA SER A 73 -0.28 -3.91 -0.63
C SER A 73 0.04 -3.77 -2.12
N LEU A 74 1.01 -4.54 -2.63
CA LEU A 74 1.34 -4.64 -4.05
C LEU A 74 0.16 -5.19 -4.86
N LEU A 75 -0.46 -6.29 -4.40
CA LEU A 75 -1.61 -6.90 -5.08
C LEU A 75 -2.79 -5.94 -5.17
N VAL A 76 -3.12 -5.26 -4.06
CA VAL A 76 -4.20 -4.27 -4.02
C VAL A 76 -3.90 -3.09 -4.96
N ALA A 77 -2.65 -2.61 -4.98
CA ALA A 77 -2.25 -1.54 -5.90
C ALA A 77 -2.42 -1.94 -7.37
N LEU A 78 -1.99 -3.15 -7.75
CA LEU A 78 -2.16 -3.69 -9.10
C LEU A 78 -3.62 -3.84 -9.49
N ILE A 79 -4.45 -4.38 -8.59
CA ILE A 79 -5.90 -4.51 -8.80
C ILE A 79 -6.54 -3.14 -8.98
N THR A 80 -6.16 -2.15 -8.16
CA THR A 80 -6.69 -0.78 -8.25
C THR A 80 -6.41 -0.16 -9.63
N ILE A 81 -5.17 -0.29 -10.12
CA ILE A 81 -4.78 0.21 -11.44
C ILE A 81 -5.53 -0.55 -12.55
N ALA A 82 -5.56 -1.90 -12.47
CA ALA A 82 -6.20 -2.74 -13.47
C ALA A 82 -7.70 -2.46 -13.60
N LEU A 83 -8.40 -2.29 -12.48
CA LEU A 83 -9.83 -1.96 -12.47
C LEU A 83 -10.09 -0.60 -13.12
N LYS A 84 -9.24 0.40 -12.88
CA LYS A 84 -9.38 1.74 -13.48
C LYS A 84 -8.93 1.84 -14.93
N ALA A 85 -8.24 0.83 -15.45
CA ALA A 85 -7.98 0.70 -16.88
C ALA A 85 -9.21 0.22 -17.66
N ILE A 86 -10.23 -0.37 -17.01
CA ILE A 86 -11.43 -0.89 -17.66
C ILE A 86 -12.50 0.23 -17.75
N PRO A 87 -12.91 0.66 -18.96
CA PRO A 87 -13.85 1.77 -19.12
C PRO A 87 -15.20 1.54 -18.41
N VAL A 88 -15.71 0.32 -18.42
CA VAL A 88 -17.00 -0.04 -17.79
C VAL A 88 -16.96 0.12 -16.26
N VAL A 89 -15.84 -0.21 -15.62
CA VAL A 89 -15.67 -0.07 -14.17
C VAL A 89 -15.54 1.40 -13.74
N ASN A 90 -15.15 2.28 -14.67
CA ASN A 90 -15.10 3.72 -14.43
C ASN A 90 -16.47 4.41 -14.50
N LEU A 91 -17.49 3.71 -14.99
CA LEU A 91 -18.87 4.20 -15.07
C LEU A 91 -19.71 3.80 -13.85
N LEU A 92 -19.19 2.92 -12.99
CA LEU A 92 -19.77 2.48 -11.72
C LEU A 92 -19.23 3.34 -10.57
#